data_AF-A0A832UAK5-F1
#
_entry.id   AF-A0A832UAK5-F1
#
_cell.length_a   1.000
_cell.length_b   1.000
_cell.length_c   1.000
_cell.angle_alpha   90.00
_cell.angle_beta   90.00
_cell.angle_gamma   90.00
#
_symmetry.space_group_name_H-M   'P 1'
#
loop_
_entity.id
_entity.type
_entity.pdbx_description
1 polymer ?
#
loop_
_entity_poly.entity_id
_entity_poly.type
_entity_poly.pdbx_seq_one_letter_code
_entity_poly.pdbx_strand_id
1 'polypeptide(L)' 'MLHEACLSIEDAPDVSSPVYPLCSIIRDCVEEWHMKGEAYHARQDSASALAAYSYAYGWLDCGVRAGLFRITGDRHLFTA' A
#
# COMPACT_ATOMS: atom_id res chain seq x y z
N MET A 1 1.75 7.69 8.49
CA MET A 1 0.54 6.91 8.15
C MET A 1 0.80 6.02 6.93
N LEU A 2 0.45 6.38 5.68
CA LEU A 2 0.63 5.49 4.51
C LEU A 2 2.09 5.29 4.11
N HIS A 3 2.87 6.37 3.99
CA HIS A 3 4.30 6.27 3.66
C HIS A 3 5.07 5.37 4.65
N GLU A 4 4.84 5.56 5.96
CA GLU A 4 5.42 4.74 7.01
C GLU A 4 4.97 3.27 6.93
N ALA A 5 3.72 3.01 6.56
CA ALA A 5 3.22 1.65 6.36
C ALA A 5 3.93 0.96 5.18
N CYS A 6 4.16 1.67 4.07
CA CYS A 6 4.92 1.14 2.94
C CYS A 6 6.38 0.79 3.30
N LEU A 7 6.99 1.54 4.22
CA LEU A 7 8.34 1.26 4.74
C LEU A 7 8.36 0.12 5.76
N SER A 8 7.20 -0.24 6.30
CA SER A 8 7.05 -1.24 7.37
C SER A 8 6.70 -2.64 6.84
N ILE A 9 6.92 -2.92 5.55
CA ILE A 9 6.65 -4.21 4.91
C ILE A 9 7.80 -4.72 4.05
N GLU A 10 7.93 -6.04 4.02
CA GLU A 10 8.82 -6.77 3.11
C GLU A 10 8.03 -7.80 2.29
N ASP A 11 8.53 -8.12 1.10
CA ASP A 11 7.95 -9.18 0.27
C ASP A 11 8.13 -10.52 0.98
N ALA A 12 7.02 -11.24 1.17
CA ALA A 12 6.99 -12.49 1.95
C ALA A 12 7.15 -13.77 1.11
N PRO A 13 6.63 -13.88 -0.12
CA PRO A 13 6.82 -15.06 -0.93
C PRO A 13 8.29 -15.29 -1.30
N ASP A 14 8.66 -16.56 -1.48
CA ASP A 14 9.95 -16.91 -2.08
C ASP A 14 10.05 -16.34 -3.51
N VAL A 15 11.23 -15.86 -3.89
CA VAL A 15 11.48 -15.24 -5.21
C VAL A 15 11.23 -16.17 -6.39
N SER A 16 11.31 -17.50 -6.20
CA SER A 16 10.99 -18.51 -7.21
C SER A 16 9.49 -18.82 -7.30
N SER A 17 8.69 -18.33 -6.36
CA SER A 17 7.26 -18.56 -6.31
C SER A 17 6.53 -17.84 -7.45
N PRO A 18 5.57 -18.47 -8.12
CA PRO A 18 4.76 -17.82 -9.15
C PRO A 18 3.98 -16.59 -8.67
N VAL A 19 3.75 -16.46 -7.36
CA VAL A 19 3.05 -15.31 -6.77
C VAL A 19 3.97 -14.14 -6.41
N TYR A 20 5.29 -14.32 -6.42
CA TYR A 20 6.25 -13.25 -6.09
C TYR A 20 6.05 -11.97 -6.93
N PRO A 21 5.82 -12.04 -8.25
CA PRO A 21 5.56 -10.85 -9.06
C PRO A 21 4.30 -10.05 -8.66
N LEU A 22 3.38 -10.64 -7.89
CA LEU A 22 2.22 -9.89 -7.37
C LEU A 22 2.65 -8.82 -6.36
N CYS A 23 3.78 -8.99 -5.66
CA CYS A 23 4.29 -8.00 -4.72
C CYS A 23 4.54 -6.65 -5.41
N SER A 24 5.18 -6.65 -6.58
CA SER A 24 5.41 -5.41 -7.34
C SER A 24 4.12 -4.82 -7.86
N ILE A 25 3.18 -5.64 -8.36
CA ILE A 25 1.88 -5.16 -8.86
C ILE A 25 1.10 -4.41 -7.76
N ILE A 26 1.10 -4.96 -6.53
CA ILE A 26 0.46 -4.28 -5.40
C ILE A 26 1.19 -2.97 -5.07
N ARG A 27 2.53 -2.95 -5.06
CA ARG A 27 3.31 -1.74 -4.80
C ARG A 27 3.04 -0.64 -5.83
N ASP A 28 2.99 -1.00 -7.12
CA ASP A 28 2.67 -0.08 -8.21
C ASP A 28 1.27 0.53 -8.02
N CYS A 29 0.29 -0.29 -7.62
CA CYS A 29 -1.05 0.19 -7.31
C CYS A 29 -1.04 1.18 -6.12
N VAL A 30 -0.34 0.85 -5.03
CA VAL A 30 -0.24 1.75 -3.86
C VAL A 30 0.39 3.09 -4.27
N GLU A 31 1.48 3.06 -5.04
CA GLU A 31 2.19 4.25 -5.49
C GLU A 31 1.33 5.11 -6.41
N GLU A 32 0.64 4.52 -7.39
CA GLU A 32 -0.25 5.23 -8.30
C GLU A 32 -1.34 6.00 -7.54
N TRP A 33 -2.00 5.34 -6.60
CA TRP A 33 -3.08 5.95 -5.81
C TRP A 33 -2.56 6.96 -4.79
N HIS A 34 -1.38 6.74 -4.22
CA HIS A 34 -0.70 7.72 -3.38
C HIS A 34 -0.39 9.01 -4.16
N MET A 35 0.21 8.89 -5.36
CA MET A 35 0.50 10.05 -6.22
C MET A 35 -0.77 10.81 -6.63
N LYS A 36 -1.87 10.11 -6.91
CA LYS A 36 -3.17 10.75 -7.15
C LYS A 36 -3.66 11.49 -5.91
N GLY A 37 -3.52 10.90 -4.72
CA GLY A 37 -3.83 11.54 -3.45
C GLY A 37 -3.08 12.85 -3.26
N GLU A 38 -1.76 12.83 -3.48
CA GLU A 38 -0.91 14.04 -3.43
C GLU A 38 -1.36 15.11 -4.42
N ALA A 39 -1.69 14.71 -5.66
CA ALA A 39 -2.17 15.64 -6.68
C ALA A 39 -3.53 16.28 -6.33
N TYR A 40 -4.47 15.51 -5.77
CA TYR A 40 -5.74 16.05 -5.29
C TYR A 40 -5.56 16.96 -4.08
N HIS A 41 -4.68 16.56 -3.15
CA HIS A 41 -4.39 17.34 -1.95
C HIS A 41 -3.78 18.71 -2.31
N ALA A 42 -2.82 18.74 -3.25
CA ALA A 42 -2.23 19.97 -3.76
C ALA A 42 -3.25 20.92 -4.41
N ARG A 43 -4.36 20.38 -4.92
CA ARG A 43 -5.49 21.13 -5.50
C ARG A 43 -6.57 21.49 -4.48
N GLN A 44 -6.34 21.24 -3.19
CA GLN A 44 -7.31 21.43 -2.10
C GLN A 44 -8.61 20.62 -2.26
N ASP A 45 -8.58 19.53 -3.04
CA ASP A 45 -9.70 18.59 -3.14
C ASP A 45 -9.53 17.48 -2.09
N SER A 46 -9.91 17.79 -0.85
CA SER A 46 -9.71 16.88 0.28
C SER A 46 -10.53 15.59 0.18
N ALA A 47 -11.69 15.62 -0.48
CA ALA A 47 -12.54 14.43 -0.63
C ALA A 47 -11.90 13.42 -1.58
N SER A 48 -11.46 13.88 -2.76
CA SER A 48 -10.76 13.03 -3.74
C SER A 48 -9.40 12.55 -3.20
N ALA A 49 -8.68 13.42 -2.48
CA ALA A 49 -7.42 13.04 -1.84
C ALA A 49 -7.63 11.92 -0.82
N LEU A 50 -8.60 12.07 0.09
CA LEU A 50 -8.92 11.05 1.10
C LEU A 50 -9.33 9.74 0.44
N ALA A 51 -10.15 9.78 -0.61
CA ALA A 51 -10.54 8.58 -1.35
C ALA A 51 -9.33 7.87 -1.98
N ALA A 52 -8.43 8.62 -2.62
CA ALA A 52 -7.22 8.07 -3.24
C ALA A 52 -6.27 7.46 -2.21
N TYR A 53 -6.00 8.15 -1.09
CA TYR A 53 -5.17 7.60 0.00
C TYR A 53 -5.80 6.36 0.64
N SER A 54 -7.12 6.37 0.85
CA SER A 54 -7.83 5.22 1.41
C SER A 54 -7.75 4.01 0.50
N TYR A 55 -7.83 4.22 -0.82
CA TYR A 55 -7.73 3.15 -1.81
C TYR A 55 -6.29 2.62 -1.92
N ALA A 56 -5.28 3.48 -1.85
CA ALA A 56 -3.88 3.07 -1.73
C ALA A 56 -3.67 2.19 -0.48
N TYR A 57 -4.25 2.57 0.67
CA TYR A 57 -4.21 1.77 1.89
C TYR A 57 -4.89 0.40 1.72
N GLY A 58 -6.03 0.36 1.05
CA GLY A 58 -6.75 -0.88 0.76
C GLY A 58 -5.91 -1.88 -0.04
N TRP A 59 -5.12 -1.41 -1.01
CA TRP A 59 -4.18 -2.25 -1.74
C TRP A 59 -3.04 -2.78 -0.85
N LEU A 60 -2.50 -1.92 0.01
CA LEU A 60 -1.45 -2.31 0.95
C LEU A 60 -1.93 -3.40 1.93
N ASP A 61 -3.09 -3.18 2.55
CA ASP A 61 -3.72 -4.16 3.46
C ASP A 61 -4.10 -5.45 2.74
N CYS A 62 -4.54 -5.37 1.48
CA CYS A 62 -4.78 -6.55 0.64
C CYS A 62 -3.50 -7.39 0.51
N GLY A 63 -2.36 -6.77 0.20
CA GLY A 63 -1.07 -7.46 0.09
C GLY A 63 -0.65 -8.14 1.41
N VAL A 64 -0.84 -7.47 2.55
CA VAL A 64 -0.57 -8.06 3.88
C VAL A 64 -1.49 -9.26 4.14
N ARG A 65 -2.81 -9.10 3.95
CA ARG A 65 -3.80 -10.15 4.24
C ARG A 65 -3.71 -11.34 3.29
N ALA A 66 -3.31 -11.11 2.04
CA ALA A 66 -3.04 -12.16 1.06
C ALA A 66 -1.71 -12.90 1.32
N GLY A 67 -0.89 -12.45 2.27
CA GLY A 67 0.42 -13.03 2.57
C GLY A 67 1.51 -12.68 1.55
N LEU A 68 1.30 -11.65 0.73
CA LEU A 68 2.32 -11.11 -0.18
C LEU A 68 3.33 -10.23 0.57
N PHE A 69 2.91 -9.63 1.68
CA PHE A 69 3.77 -8.81 2.52
C PHE A 69 3.82 -9.29 3.97
N ARG A 70 5.01 -9.21 4.56
CA ARG A 70 5.24 -9.37 6.00
C ARG A 70 5.44 -8.00 6.62
N ILE A 71 4.68 -7.69 7.66
CA ILE A 71 4.88 -6.47 8.45
C ILE A 71 6.16 -6.62 9.27
N THR A 72 7.08 -5.67 9.13
CA THR A 72 8.36 -5.58 9.85
C THR A 72 8.43 -4.39 10.81
N GLY A 73 7.55 -3.40 10.64
CA GLY A 73 7.44 -2.23 11.51
C GLY A 73 6.22 -2.26 12.43
N ASP A 74 5.63 -1.08 12.67
CA ASP A 74 4.47 -0.95 13.56
C ASP A 74 3.21 -1.55 12.93
N ARG A 75 2.71 -2.62 13.56
CA ARG A 75 1.50 -3.33 13.12
C ARG A 75 0.23 -2.48 13.29
N HIS A 76 0.22 -1.47 14.16
CA HIS A 76 -0.94 -0.58 14.34
C HIS A 76 -1.21 0.31 13.12
N LEU A 77 -0.26 0.40 12.19
CA LEU A 77 -0.51 1.03 10.92
C LEU A 77 -1.54 0.23 10.10
N PHE A 78 -1.58 -1.09 10.21
CA PHE A 78 -2.42 -1.93 9.34
C PHE A 78 -3.77 -2.23 9.99
N THR A 79 -4.82 -2.42 9.17
CA THR A 79 -6.12 -2.81 9.72
C THR A 79 -6.11 -4.28 10.16
N ALA A 80 -6.61 -4.53 11.37
CA ALA A 80 -6.76 -5.88 11.92
C ALA A 80 -7.79 -6.70 11.15
#